data_AF-A0A346DZM2-F1
#
_entry.id   AF-A0A346DZM2-F1
#
_cell.length_a   1.000
_cell.length_b   1.000
_cell.length_c   1.000
_cell.angle_alpha   90.00
_cell.angle_beta   90.00
_cell.angle_gamma   90.00
#
_symmetry.space_group_name_H-M   'P 1'
#
loop_
_entity.id
_entity.type
_entity.pdbx_description
1 polymer ?
#
loop_
_entity_poly.entity_id
_entity_poly.type
_entity_poly.pdbx_seq_one_letter_code
_entity_poly.pdbx_strand_id
1 'polypeptide(L)' 'MKSPVLYNKNINKLNYELLSLYKKQFNLRMQVYSGKLNKTHLLKENRRNIARVKTIINKG' A
#
# COMPACT_ATOMS: atom_id res chain seq x y z
N MET A 1 26.25 -16.94 -6.46
CA MET A 1 24.92 -16.87 -7.09
C MET A 1 23.92 -16.32 -6.08
N LYS A 2 23.39 -15.11 -6.26
CA LYS A 2 22.41 -14.49 -5.33
C LYS A 2 21.04 -15.13 -5.59
N SER A 3 20.55 -15.88 -4.60
CA SER A 3 19.40 -16.78 -4.73
C SER A 3 18.08 -16.05 -5.09
N PRO A 4 17.41 -16.39 -6.20
CA PRO A 4 16.11 -15.83 -6.60
C PRO A 4 14.97 -16.18 -5.61
N VAL A 5 15.19 -17.16 -4.74
CA VAL A 5 14.19 -17.60 -3.74
C VAL A 5 13.90 -16.50 -2.69
N LEU A 6 14.88 -15.65 -2.40
CA LEU A 6 14.71 -14.53 -1.45
C LEU A 6 13.87 -13.38 -2.05
N TYR A 7 13.98 -13.16 -3.37
CA TYR A 7 13.20 -12.13 -4.08
C TYR A 7 11.71 -12.47 -4.12
N ASN A 8 11.35 -13.73 -4.42
CA ASN A 8 9.95 -14.18 -4.42
C ASN A 8 9.27 -14.08 -3.06
N LYS A 9 9.99 -14.35 -1.96
CA LYS A 9 9.47 -14.12 -0.60
C LYS A 9 9.19 -12.63 -0.32
N ASN A 10 9.97 -11.74 -0.92
CA ASN A 10 9.81 -10.29 -0.75
C ASN A 10 8.60 -9.76 -1.53
N ILE A 11 8.35 -10.28 -2.74
CA ILE A 11 7.17 -9.92 -3.54
C ILE A 11 5.88 -10.31 -2.81
N ASN A 12 5.83 -11.51 -2.22
CA ASN A 12 4.67 -11.92 -1.43
C ASN A 12 4.43 -10.98 -0.24
N LYS A 13 5.49 -10.57 0.46
CA LYS A 13 5.40 -9.59 1.56
C LYS A 13 4.90 -8.23 1.09
N LEU A 14 5.38 -7.75 -0.06
CA LEU A 14 4.92 -6.50 -0.68
C LEU A 14 3.45 -6.58 -1.11
N ASN A 15 2.98 -7.74 -1.59
CA ASN A 15 1.57 -7.96 -1.90
C ASN A 15 0.69 -7.93 -0.65
N TYR A 16 1.14 -8.50 0.47
CA TYR A 16 0.43 -8.38 1.76
C TYR A 16 0.38 -6.92 2.25
N GLU A 17 1.48 -6.18 2.13
CA GLU A 17 1.53 -4.76 2.47
C GLU A 17 0.58 -3.94 1.59
N LEU A 18 0.54 -4.23 0.28
CA LEU A 18 -0.37 -3.61 -0.67
C LEU A 18 -1.84 -3.83 -0.26
N LEU A 19 -2.19 -5.03 0.18
CA LEU A 19 -3.53 -5.37 0.66
C LEU A 19 -3.91 -4.60 1.93
N SER A 20 -2.95 -4.44 2.86
CA SER A 20 -3.11 -3.61 4.05
C SER A 20 -3.33 -2.13 3.70
N LEU A 21 -2.58 -1.60 2.74
CA LEU A 21 -2.75 -0.23 2.24
C LEU A 21 -4.11 0.00 1.57
N TYR A 22 -4.65 -1.00 0.88
CA TYR A 22 -6.00 -0.96 0.32
C TYR A 22 -7.09 -0.96 1.40
N LYS A 23 -6.94 -1.78 2.44
CA LYS A 23 -7.85 -1.76 3.60
C LYS A 23 -7.81 -0.39 4.29
N LYS A 24 -6.62 0.20 4.46
CA LYS A 24 -6.46 1.56 4.98
C LYS A 24 -7.12 2.60 4.07
N GLN A 25 -7.00 2.45 2.75
CA GLN A 25 -7.66 3.34 1.79
C GLN A 25 -9.19 3.31 1.93
N PHE A 26 -9.77 2.12 2.08
CA PHE A 26 -11.20 1.94 2.27
C PHE A 26 -11.66 2.62 3.56
N ASN A 27 -10.98 2.38 4.67
CA ASN A 27 -11.30 3.02 5.95
C ASN A 27 -11.22 4.55 5.87
N LEU A 28 -10.18 5.08 5.23
CA LEU A 28 -10.06 6.54 5.04
C LEU A 28 -11.21 7.09 4.18
N ARG A 29 -11.63 6.40 3.12
CA ARG A 29 -12.78 6.81 2.30
C ARG A 29 -14.09 6.78 3.10
N MET A 30 -14.29 5.77 3.93
CA MET A 30 -15.45 5.69 4.82
C MET A 30 -15.45 6.82 5.86
N GLN A 31 -14.29 7.17 6.42
CA GLN A 31 -14.16 8.30 7.35
C GLN A 31 -14.45 9.64 6.67
N VAL A 32 -14.04 9.83 5.40
CA VAL A 32 -14.40 11.01 4.60
C VAL A 32 -15.91 11.08 4.44
N TYR A 33 -16.54 9.99 4.00
CA TYR A 33 -17.98 9.95 3.76
C TYR A 33 -18.78 10.22 5.04
N SER A 34 -18.34 9.68 6.18
CA SER A 34 -18.95 9.94 7.48
C SER A 34 -18.66 11.35 8.04
N GLY A 35 -17.83 12.16 7.39
CA GLY A 35 -17.42 13.49 7.89
C GLY A 35 -16.49 13.45 9.11
N LYS A 36 -15.94 12.29 9.46
CA LYS A 36 -15.08 12.09 10.65
C LYS A 36 -13.58 12.18 10.36
N LEU A 37 -13.19 12.42 9.11
CA LEU A 37 -11.78 12.48 8.74
C LEU A 37 -11.19 13.88 8.99
N ASN A 38 -10.46 14.02 10.11
CA ASN A 38 -9.78 15.28 10.46
C ASN A 38 -8.52 15.55 9.62
N LYS A 39 -7.87 14.50 9.09
CA LYS A 39 -6.57 14.60 8.39
C LYS A 39 -6.69 14.16 6.93
N THR A 40 -7.08 15.08 6.06
CA THR A 40 -7.29 14.83 4.62
C THR A 40 -6.00 14.47 3.86
N HIS A 41 -4.83 14.92 4.32
CA HIS A 41 -3.53 14.59 3.72
C HIS A 41 -3.22 13.08 3.73
N LEU A 42 -3.79 12.32 4.68
CA LEU A 42 -3.61 10.87 4.79
C LEU A 42 -4.11 10.12 3.55
N LEU A 43 -5.13 10.65 2.85
CA LEU A 43 -5.60 10.07 1.59
C LEU A 43 -4.54 10.16 0.50
N LYS A 44 -3.88 11.32 0.39
CA LYS A 44 -2.82 11.56 -0.61
C LYS A 44 -1.58 10.74 -0.30
N GLU A 45 -1.22 10.64 0.98
CA GLU A 45 -0.13 9.81 1.46
C GLU A 45 -0.38 8.33 1.17
N ASN A 46 -1.57 7.82 1.50
CA ASN A 46 -1.92 6.42 1.26
C ASN A 46 -1.87 6.06 -0.23
N ARG A 47 -2.36 6.94 -1.12
CA ARG A 47 -2.24 6.75 -2.58
C ARG A 47 -0.78 6.69 -3.04
N ARG A 48 0.09 7.56 -2.50
CA ARG A 48 1.52 7.56 -2.82
C ARG A 48 2.21 6.28 -2.35
N ASN A 49 1.87 5.79 -1.16
CA ASN A 49 2.44 4.55 -0.63
C ASN A 49 2.04 3.33 -1.48
N ILE A 50 0.77 3.24 -1.90
CA ILE A 50 0.31 2.21 -2.85
C ILE A 50 1.12 2.27 -4.16
N ALA A 51 1.30 3.47 -4.73
CA ALA A 51 2.05 3.65 -5.96
C ALA A 51 3.52 3.23 -5.82
N ARG A 52 4.17 3.53 -4.68
CA ARG A 52 5.56 3.11 -4.41
C ARG A 52 5.69 1.59 -4.32
N VAL A 53 4.80 0.94 -3.57
CA VAL A 53 4.79 -0.53 -3.44
C VAL A 53 4.59 -1.20 -4.80
N LYS A 54 3.62 -0.72 -5.59
CA LYS A 54 3.42 -1.20 -6.98
C LYS A 54 4.64 -0.99 -7.86
N THR A 55 5.31 0.16 -7.72
CA THR A 55 6.52 0.46 -8.48
C THR A 55 7.65 -0.50 -8.14
N ILE A 56 7.82 -0.84 -6.85
CA ILE A 56 8.83 -1.80 -6.39
C ILE A 56 8.51 -3.20 -6.92
N ILE A 57 7.24 -3.63 -6.84
CA ILE A 57 6.81 -4.92 -7.41
C ILE A 57 7.08 -4.99 -8.93
N ASN A 58 6.87 -3.88 -9.65
CA ASN A 58 7.03 -3.85 -11.11
C ASN A 58 8.49 -3.70 -11.57
N LYS A 59 9.38 -3.11 -10.75
CA LYS A 59 10.80 -2.92 -11.07
C LYS A 59 11.72 -4.00 -10.47
N GLY A 60 11.17 -4.83 -9.58
CA GLY A 60 11.89 -5.88 -8.85
C GLY A 60 11.95 -7.21 -9.57
#